data_AF-A0AAN5CGS2-F1
#
_entry.id   AF-A0AAN5CGS2-F1
#
_cell.length_a   1.000
_cell.length_b   1.000
_cell.length_c   1.000
_cell.angle_alpha   90.00
_cell.angle_beta   90.00
_cell.angle_gamma   90.00
#
_symmetry.space_group_name_H-M   'P 1'
#
loop_
_entity.id
_entity.type
_entity.pdbx_description
1 polymer ?
#
loop_
_entity_poly.entity_id
_entity_poly.type
_entity_poly.pdbx_seq_one_letter_code
_entity_poly.pdbx_strand_id
1 'polypeptide(L)'
;MSDARRQAMEEVLRILREAIQSNSHSSKERVRHLSSALSTGKFSLSPFRSSCYGMGTNKSDLDVYFRFMDDADGCEEFEKHSQMHIDTIRLIESAVKKADGFTNVTSIARPKMKVPVAKCTVKVGCEEIDVDISCNSELGLANTRLLKRYCTCLDDNLIADLGM
;
A
#
# COMPACT_ATOMS: atom_id res chain seq x y z
N MET A 1 10.08 20.85 6.62
CA MET A 1 9.20 20.01 5.77
C MET A 1 8.29 20.95 5.01
N SER A 2 8.19 20.86 3.68
CA SER A 2 7.35 21.78 2.91
C SER A 2 5.87 21.55 3.23
N ASP A 3 5.07 22.62 3.26
CA ASP A 3 3.62 22.54 3.48
C ASP A 3 2.93 21.63 2.46
N ALA A 4 3.50 21.53 1.24
CA ALA A 4 3.04 20.63 0.19
C ALA A 4 3.05 19.14 0.59
N ARG A 5 4.10 18.66 1.29
CA ARG A 5 4.18 17.26 1.75
C ARG A 5 3.18 16.96 2.86
N ARG A 6 2.88 17.96 3.72
CA ARG A 6 1.86 17.81 4.77
C ARG A 6 0.46 17.69 4.16
N GLN A 7 0.11 18.60 3.24
CA GLN A 7 -1.17 18.56 2.53
C GLN A 7 -1.36 17.27 1.73
N ALA A 8 -0.31 16.81 1.03
CA ALA A 8 -0.33 15.52 0.34
C ALA A 8 -0.65 14.37 1.31
N MET A 9 -0.10 14.39 2.53
CA MET A 9 -0.34 13.34 3.52
C MET A 9 -1.77 13.35 4.06
N GLU A 10 -2.37 14.52 4.29
CA GLU A 10 -3.78 14.63 4.68
C GLU A 10 -4.69 14.05 3.60
N GLU A 11 -4.38 14.32 2.32
CA GLU A 11 -5.13 13.78 1.19
C GLU A 11 -4.98 12.25 1.04
N VAL A 12 -3.77 11.71 1.28
CA VAL A 12 -3.52 10.26 1.33
C VAL A 12 -4.39 9.58 2.36
N LEU A 13 -4.46 10.15 3.56
CA LEU A 13 -5.27 9.60 4.65
C LEU A 13 -6.77 9.63 4.32
N ARG A 14 -7.23 10.72 3.71
CA ARG A 14 -8.62 10.83 3.22
C ARG A 14 -8.93 9.73 2.22
N ILE A 15 -8.07 9.54 1.21
CA ILE A 15 -8.26 8.52 0.16
C ILE A 15 -8.20 7.10 0.74
N LEU A 16 -7.22 6.81 1.61
CA LEU A 16 -7.13 5.51 2.27
C LEU A 16 -8.41 5.23 3.06
N ARG A 17 -8.88 6.20 3.86
CA ARG A 17 -10.12 6.07 4.62
C ARG A 17 -11.31 5.79 3.70
N GLU A 18 -11.51 6.57 2.64
CA GLU A 18 -12.63 6.40 1.71
C GLU A 18 -12.60 5.04 0.99
N ALA A 19 -11.43 4.62 0.54
CA ALA A 19 -11.26 3.36 -0.17
C ALA A 19 -11.44 2.13 0.75
N ILE A 20 -11.15 2.29 2.04
CA ILE A 20 -11.31 1.24 3.03
C ILE A 20 -12.74 1.22 3.61
N GLN A 21 -13.36 2.38 3.80
CA GLN A 21 -14.71 2.53 4.38
C GLN A 21 -15.84 2.36 3.36
N SER A 22 -15.56 2.36 2.06
CA SER A 22 -16.56 1.89 1.11
C SER A 22 -16.99 0.49 1.54
N ASN A 23 -18.29 0.29 1.78
CA ASN A 23 -18.95 -0.87 2.42
C ASN A 23 -18.72 -2.24 1.75
N SER A 24 -17.64 -2.43 1.02
CA SER A 24 -17.27 -3.67 0.40
C SER A 24 -16.57 -4.62 1.39
N HIS A 25 -17.11 -5.82 1.49
CA HIS A 25 -16.52 -6.93 2.24
C HIS A 25 -15.46 -7.70 1.42
N SER A 26 -15.24 -7.37 0.14
CA SER A 26 -14.31 -8.12 -0.72
C SER A 26 -12.98 -7.39 -0.93
N SER A 27 -11.86 -8.12 -0.77
CA SER A 27 -10.51 -7.61 -1.04
C SER A 27 -10.39 -7.03 -2.48
N LYS A 28 -11.12 -7.58 -3.44
CA LYS A 28 -11.14 -7.12 -4.84
C LYS A 28 -11.73 -5.72 -5.01
N GLU A 29 -12.79 -5.40 -4.30
CA GLU A 29 -13.44 -4.09 -4.37
C GLU A 29 -12.67 -3.02 -3.59
N ARG A 30 -12.06 -3.39 -2.44
CA ARG A 30 -11.10 -2.51 -1.74
C ARG A 30 -9.94 -2.11 -2.65
N VAL A 31 -9.35 -3.07 -3.36
CA VAL A 31 -8.31 -2.82 -4.36
C VAL A 31 -8.83 -1.97 -5.51
N ARG A 32 -10.06 -2.16 -5.97
CA ARG A 32 -10.66 -1.34 -7.04
C ARG A 32 -10.82 0.11 -6.61
N HIS A 33 -11.36 0.34 -5.41
CA HIS A 33 -11.56 1.68 -4.85
C HIS A 33 -10.25 2.41 -4.62
N LEU A 34 -9.27 1.70 -4.06
CA LEU A 34 -7.89 2.16 -4.02
C LEU A 34 -7.48 2.50 -5.46
N SER A 35 -7.36 1.55 -6.37
CA SER A 35 -6.86 1.80 -7.73
C SER A 35 -7.53 2.97 -8.48
N SER A 36 -8.82 3.26 -8.23
CA SER A 36 -9.52 4.41 -8.82
C SER A 36 -9.21 5.78 -8.22
N ALA A 37 -8.78 5.86 -6.96
CA ALA A 37 -8.64 7.11 -6.22
C ALA A 37 -7.21 7.69 -6.23
N LEU A 38 -6.29 7.11 -7.01
CA LEU A 38 -4.91 6.93 -6.54
C LEU A 38 -3.79 7.60 -7.33
N SER A 39 -4.08 8.57 -8.18
CA SER A 39 -3.03 9.40 -8.76
C SER A 39 -3.47 10.84 -8.74
N THR A 40 -2.93 11.59 -7.78
CA THR A 40 -2.96 13.04 -7.83
C THR A 40 -1.68 13.50 -8.52
N GLY A 41 -1.65 14.72 -9.07
CA GLY A 41 -0.41 15.27 -9.62
C GLY A 41 0.74 15.40 -8.61
N LYS A 42 0.53 15.07 -7.32
CA LYS A 42 1.52 15.21 -6.23
C LYS A 42 1.99 13.86 -5.68
N PHE A 43 1.13 12.85 -5.66
CA PHE A 43 1.45 11.51 -5.15
C PHE A 43 0.56 10.44 -5.77
N SER A 44 1.01 9.19 -5.66
CA SER A 44 0.24 8.01 -6.00
C SER A 44 0.26 7.00 -4.85
N LEU A 45 -0.85 6.29 -4.64
CA LEU A 45 -0.78 4.99 -3.98
C LEU A 45 -1.04 3.89 -5.00
N SER A 46 -0.57 2.68 -4.76
CA SER A 46 -0.84 1.55 -5.64
C SER A 46 -0.95 0.30 -4.80
N PRO A 47 -2.12 -0.36 -4.76
CA PRO A 47 -2.22 -1.63 -4.08
C PRO A 47 -1.38 -2.68 -4.83
N PHE A 48 -0.78 -3.61 -4.10
CA PHE A 48 0.00 -4.70 -4.70
C PHE A 48 -0.20 -6.03 -3.97
N ARG A 49 0.56 -7.07 -4.35
CA ARG A 49 0.54 -8.42 -3.76
C ARG A 49 -0.80 -9.15 -3.88
N SER A 50 -1.08 -10.08 -2.96
CA SER A 50 -2.14 -11.11 -3.04
C SER A 50 -3.50 -10.52 -3.31
N SER A 51 -3.78 -9.39 -2.67
CA SER A 51 -4.99 -8.59 -2.90
C SER A 51 -5.20 -8.18 -4.36
N CYS A 52 -4.12 -8.08 -5.17
CA CYS A 52 -4.15 -7.60 -6.55
C CYS A 52 -4.02 -8.68 -7.64
N TYR A 53 -3.38 -9.82 -7.36
CA TYR A 53 -3.22 -10.90 -8.34
C TYR A 53 -4.26 -12.02 -8.23
N GLY A 54 -5.27 -11.86 -7.36
CA GLY A 54 -6.45 -12.72 -7.32
C GLY A 54 -6.44 -13.80 -6.24
N MET A 55 -5.39 -13.84 -5.41
CA MET A 55 -5.14 -14.88 -4.41
C MET A 55 -5.28 -14.36 -2.97
N GLY A 56 -5.78 -13.13 -2.82
CA GLY A 56 -6.08 -12.54 -1.52
C GLY A 56 -7.34 -13.15 -0.93
N THR A 57 -7.27 -13.52 0.35
CA THR A 57 -8.42 -13.93 1.16
C THR A 57 -9.01 -12.72 1.87
N ASN A 58 -10.10 -12.90 2.63
CA ASN A 58 -10.65 -11.85 3.50
C ASN A 58 -9.72 -11.50 4.67
N LYS A 59 -8.76 -12.39 5.00
CA LYS A 59 -7.74 -12.18 6.03
C LYS A 59 -6.41 -11.67 5.48
N SER A 60 -6.31 -11.43 4.18
CA SER A 60 -5.07 -10.91 3.58
C SER A 60 -4.86 -9.45 3.93
N ASP A 61 -3.63 -9.14 4.31
CA ASP A 61 -3.14 -7.77 4.45
C ASP A 61 -3.33 -6.99 3.13
N LEU A 62 -3.53 -5.69 3.28
CA LEU A 62 -3.55 -4.74 2.19
C LEU A 62 -2.18 -4.07 2.04
N ASP A 63 -1.37 -4.57 1.12
CA ASP A 63 -0.11 -3.93 0.76
C ASP A 63 -0.33 -2.73 -0.18
N VAL A 64 0.18 -1.57 0.22
CA VAL A 64 0.08 -0.30 -0.50
C VAL A 64 1.46 0.28 -0.77
N TYR A 65 1.75 0.56 -2.03
CA TYR A 65 2.93 1.31 -2.44
C TYR A 65 2.59 2.80 -2.49
N PHE A 66 3.31 3.62 -1.76
CA PHE A 66 3.20 5.08 -1.72
C PHE A 66 4.37 5.71 -2.51
N ARG A 67 4.09 6.72 -3.33
CA ARG A 67 5.13 7.48 -4.06
C ARG A 67 4.74 8.95 -4.22
N PHE A 68 5.68 9.88 -4.03
CA PHE A 68 5.49 11.27 -4.49
C PHE A 68 5.81 11.38 -5.98
N MET A 69 5.02 12.14 -6.75
CA MET A 69 5.23 12.31 -8.19
C MET A 69 6.48 13.15 -8.51
N ASP A 70 6.89 14.01 -7.58
CA ASP A 70 8.09 14.85 -7.72
C ASP A 70 9.39 14.10 -7.36
N ASP A 71 9.29 12.90 -6.79
CA ASP A 71 10.45 12.05 -6.57
C ASP A 71 10.84 11.48 -7.95
N ALA A 72 11.93 12.03 -8.52
CA ALA A 72 12.41 11.73 -9.87
C ALA A 72 12.35 10.22 -10.18
N ASP A 73 11.88 9.87 -11.38
CA ASP A 73 11.92 8.52 -11.95
C ASP A 73 13.38 8.07 -12.05
N GLY A 74 13.92 7.53 -10.97
CA GLY A 74 15.34 7.27 -10.87
C GLY A 74 15.61 6.02 -10.06
N CYS A 75 16.00 4.96 -10.76
CA CYS A 75 16.83 3.86 -10.25
C CYS A 75 18.22 4.34 -9.75
N GLU A 76 18.38 5.63 -9.41
CA GLU A 76 19.64 6.23 -9.05
C GLU A 76 19.86 6.07 -7.53
N GLU A 77 20.70 5.09 -7.20
CA GLU A 77 21.26 4.83 -5.87
C GLU A 77 20.24 4.57 -4.75
N PHE A 78 19.83 3.30 -4.64
CA PHE A 78 19.09 2.71 -3.51
C PHE A 78 19.60 3.17 -2.12
N GLU A 79 20.89 3.47 -2.00
CA GLU A 79 21.52 3.95 -0.77
C GLU A 79 21.17 5.40 -0.42
N LYS A 80 21.12 6.31 -1.41
CA LYS A 80 20.79 7.74 -1.18
C LYS A 80 19.32 7.95 -0.81
N HIS A 81 18.43 7.10 -1.30
CA HIS A 81 17.00 7.20 -1.01
C HIS A 81 16.58 6.57 0.32
N SER A 82 17.48 5.87 1.01
CA SER A 82 17.15 5.13 2.25
C SER A 82 16.65 6.03 3.39
N GLN A 83 17.29 7.18 3.63
CA GLN A 83 16.89 8.10 4.70
C GLN A 83 15.58 8.83 4.35
N MET A 84 15.42 9.28 3.10
CA MET A 84 14.19 9.93 2.65
C MET A 84 12.98 8.99 2.77
N HIS A 85 13.13 7.71 2.43
CA HIS A 85 12.08 6.72 2.59
C HIS A 85 11.76 6.46 4.07
N ILE A 86 12.77 6.37 4.94
CA ILE A 86 12.59 6.23 6.39
C ILE A 86 11.78 7.43 6.93
N ASP A 87 12.16 8.64 6.56
CA ASP A 87 11.49 9.86 7.03
C ASP A 87 10.06 9.95 6.49
N THR A 88 9.84 9.53 5.24
CA THR A 88 8.50 9.46 4.63
C THR A 88 7.61 8.45 5.35
N ILE A 89 8.13 7.26 5.68
CA ILE A 89 7.38 6.26 6.43
C ILE A 89 7.04 6.73 7.84
N ARG A 90 7.96 7.42 8.53
CA ARG A 90 7.69 8.03 9.83
C ARG A 90 6.65 9.14 9.74
N LEU A 91 6.65 9.90 8.65
CA LEU A 91 5.63 10.90 8.38
C LEU A 91 4.26 10.25 8.17
N ILE A 92 4.19 9.17 7.39
CA ILE A 92 2.98 8.38 7.19
C ILE A 92 2.47 7.87 8.54
N GLU A 93 3.33 7.24 9.34
CA GLU A 93 2.95 6.77 10.69
C GLU A 93 2.38 7.90 11.56
N SER A 94 3.06 9.05 11.59
CA SER A 94 2.63 10.20 12.38
C SER A 94 1.30 10.77 11.93
N ALA A 95 1.02 10.70 10.62
CA ALA A 95 -0.23 11.18 10.05
C ALA A 95 -1.37 10.16 10.30
N VAL A 96 -1.12 8.87 10.07
CA VAL A 96 -2.07 7.78 10.34
C VAL A 96 -2.46 7.74 11.82
N LYS A 97 -1.50 7.96 12.74
CA LYS A 97 -1.78 8.07 14.20
C LYS A 97 -2.76 9.18 14.57
N LYS A 98 -2.83 10.25 13.78
CA LYS A 98 -3.74 11.39 14.00
C LYS A 98 -5.09 11.22 13.31
N ALA A 99 -5.21 10.22 12.43
CA ALA A 99 -6.43 9.98 11.69
C ALA A 99 -7.34 9.01 12.45
N ASP A 100 -8.60 9.38 12.61
CA ASP A 100 -9.62 8.46 13.13
C ASP A 100 -9.79 7.22 12.24
N GLY A 101 -10.09 6.09 12.87
CA GLY A 101 -10.38 4.81 12.20
C GLY A 101 -9.19 3.87 12.05
N PHE A 102 -7.97 4.32 12.37
CA PHE A 102 -6.78 3.49 12.36
C PHE A 102 -6.35 3.11 13.78
N THR A 103 -5.96 1.87 13.97
CA THR A 103 -5.43 1.32 15.23
C THR A 103 -4.09 0.62 14.97
N ASN A 104 -3.38 0.22 16.04
CA ASN A 104 -2.11 -0.52 15.96
C ASN A 104 -1.04 0.12 15.06
N VAL A 105 -1.04 1.46 14.98
CA VAL A 105 -0.19 2.20 14.04
C VAL A 105 1.27 2.19 14.49
N THR A 106 2.14 1.61 13.67
CA THR A 106 3.58 1.50 13.94
C THR A 106 4.38 1.63 12.64
N SER A 107 5.66 2.01 12.73
CA SER A 107 6.58 1.90 11.58
C SER A 107 7.77 1.01 11.86
N ILE A 108 8.19 0.30 10.82
CA ILE A 108 9.44 -0.45 10.75
C ILE A 108 10.38 0.34 9.83
N ALA A 109 10.87 1.47 10.32
CA ALA A 109 11.70 2.42 9.57
C ALA A 109 13.04 2.66 10.30
N ARG A 110 13.93 1.67 10.21
CA ARG A 110 15.28 1.70 10.80
C ARG A 110 16.34 1.77 9.71
N PRO A 111 17.52 2.36 9.97
CA PRO A 111 18.67 2.25 9.07
C PRO A 111 18.92 0.77 8.72
N LYS A 112 19.32 0.50 7.47
CA LYS A 112 19.59 -0.85 6.93
C LYS A 112 18.36 -1.74 6.66
N MET A 113 17.13 -1.30 6.95
CA MET A 113 15.94 -2.00 6.48
C MET A 113 15.84 -1.91 4.96
N LYS A 114 15.69 -3.05 4.28
CA LYS A 114 15.56 -3.09 2.81
C LYS A 114 14.31 -2.36 2.33
N VAL A 115 13.21 -2.50 3.06
CA VAL A 115 11.92 -1.87 2.75
C VAL A 115 11.33 -1.30 4.04
N PRO A 116 11.48 0.01 4.28
CA PRO A 116 10.75 0.69 5.34
C PRO A 116 9.23 0.59 5.11
N VAL A 117 8.47 0.29 6.16
CA VAL A 117 7.01 0.10 6.08
C VAL A 117 6.31 0.73 7.29
N ALA A 118 5.16 1.37 7.06
CA ALA A 118 4.20 1.75 8.10
C ALA A 118 3.08 0.69 8.12
N LYS A 119 2.78 0.17 9.30
CA LYS A 119 1.74 -0.82 9.55
C LYS A 119 0.62 -0.17 10.35
N CYS A 120 -0.62 -0.43 9.97
CA CYS A 120 -1.79 -0.08 10.77
C CYS A 120 -2.89 -1.09 10.57
N THR A 121 -3.81 -1.16 11.52
CA THR A 121 -5.07 -1.89 11.39
C THR A 121 -6.18 -0.88 11.15
N VAL A 122 -7.12 -1.22 10.29
CA VAL A 122 -8.30 -0.39 10.00
C VAL A 122 -9.56 -1.23 10.17
N LYS A 123 -10.57 -0.67 10.84
CA LYS A 123 -11.83 -1.37 11.07
C LYS A 123 -12.83 -1.04 9.96
N VAL A 124 -13.36 -2.07 9.30
CA VAL A 124 -14.39 -1.98 8.26
C VAL A 124 -15.61 -2.78 8.70
N GLY A 125 -16.63 -2.09 9.22
CA GLY A 125 -17.77 -2.74 9.85
C GLY A 125 -17.33 -3.57 11.06
N CYS A 126 -17.49 -4.89 10.97
CA CYS A 126 -17.06 -5.84 12.00
C CYS A 126 -15.69 -6.48 11.72
N GLU A 127 -15.09 -6.21 10.56
CA GLU A 127 -13.80 -6.77 10.15
C GLU A 127 -12.65 -5.80 10.50
N GLU A 128 -11.47 -6.37 10.76
CA GLU A 128 -10.21 -5.65 10.90
C GLU A 128 -9.31 -6.04 9.73
N ILE A 129 -8.68 -5.05 9.12
CA ILE A 129 -7.79 -5.24 7.97
C ILE A 129 -6.44 -4.66 8.34
N ASP A 130 -5.39 -5.46 8.20
CA ASP A 130 -4.02 -4.98 8.33
C ASP A 130 -3.56 -4.34 7.03
N VAL A 131 -2.90 -3.19 7.14
CA VAL A 131 -2.45 -2.37 6.00
C VAL A 131 -0.96 -2.10 6.13
N ASP A 132 -0.22 -2.46 5.08
CA ASP A 132 1.22 -2.26 4.97
C ASP A 132 1.50 -1.17 3.92
N ILE A 133 1.97 0.00 4.34
CA ILE A 133 2.29 1.14 3.47
C ILE A 133 3.80 1.26 3.31
N SER A 134 4.30 1.20 2.07
CA SER A 134 5.75 1.20 1.76
C SER A 134 6.09 2.21 0.67
N CYS A 135 7.26 2.85 0.74
CA CYS A 135 7.70 3.86 -0.25
C CYS A 135 8.71 3.33 -1.29
N ASN A 136 9.07 2.05 -1.25
CA ASN A 136 10.10 1.45 -2.11
C ASN A 136 9.70 0.04 -2.57
N SER A 137 8.56 -0.06 -3.25
CA SER A 137 7.96 -1.33 -3.63
C SER A 137 7.67 -1.44 -5.13
N GLU A 138 8.43 -0.74 -5.98
CA GLU A 138 8.31 -0.86 -7.45
C GLU A 138 8.56 -2.30 -7.92
N LEU A 139 9.55 -2.98 -7.36
CA LEU A 139 9.78 -4.41 -7.58
C LEU A 139 8.57 -5.25 -7.12
N GLY A 140 7.93 -4.86 -6.02
CA GLY A 140 6.70 -5.49 -5.52
C GLY A 140 5.54 -5.34 -6.51
N LEU A 141 5.37 -4.16 -7.11
CA LEU A 141 4.40 -3.91 -8.16
C LEU A 141 4.69 -4.71 -9.44
N ALA A 142 5.94 -4.70 -9.90
CA ALA A 142 6.35 -5.46 -11.08
C ALA A 142 6.10 -6.97 -10.89
N ASN A 143 6.49 -7.52 -9.73
CA ASN A 143 6.24 -8.91 -9.38
C ASN A 143 4.74 -9.22 -9.28
N THR A 144 3.94 -8.30 -8.72
CA THR A 144 2.48 -8.45 -8.64
C THR A 144 1.85 -8.51 -10.04
N ARG A 145 2.30 -7.67 -10.97
CA ARG A 145 1.82 -7.70 -12.38
C ARG A 145 2.20 -9.01 -13.06
N LEU A 146 3.42 -9.48 -12.84
CA LEU A 146 3.90 -10.75 -13.38
C LEU A 146 3.07 -11.94 -12.83
N LEU A 147 2.88 -12.02 -11.52
CA LEU A 147 2.08 -13.08 -10.88
C LEU A 147 0.64 -13.05 -11.36
N LYS A 148 0.05 -11.86 -11.48
CA LYS A 148 -1.30 -11.70 -12.06
C LYS A 148 -1.38 -12.28 -13.46
N ARG A 149 -0.35 -12.09 -14.29
CA ARG A 149 -0.31 -12.68 -15.64
C ARG A 149 -0.22 -14.21 -15.57
N TYR A 150 0.60 -14.77 -14.68
CA TYR A 150 0.65 -16.22 -14.47
C TYR A 150 -0.70 -16.79 -14.04
N CYS A 151 -1.37 -16.19 -13.06
CA CYS A 151 -2.69 -16.63 -12.61
C CYS A 151 -3.76 -16.60 -13.72
N THR A 152 -3.63 -15.71 -14.72
CA THR A 152 -4.55 -15.69 -15.87
C THR A 152 -4.23 -16.72 -16.96
N CYS A 153 -3.04 -17.31 -16.93
CA CYS A 153 -2.57 -18.26 -17.95
C CYS A 153 -2.66 -19.72 -17.50
N LEU A 154 -2.83 -19.98 -16.20
CA LEU A 154 -2.94 -21.32 -15.64
C LEU A 154 -4.41 -21.76 -15.64
N ASP A 155 -4.64 -23.06 -15.84
CA ASP A 155 -5.96 -23.67 -15.69
C ASP A 155 -6.41 -23.57 -14.23
N ASP A 156 -7.68 -23.22 -14.00
CA ASP A 156 -8.27 -23.07 -12.66
C ASP A 156 -8.09 -24.33 -11.81
N ASN A 157 -8.09 -25.52 -12.43
CA ASN A 157 -7.87 -26.79 -11.73
C ASN A 157 -6.44 -26.92 -11.20
N LEU A 158 -5.46 -26.44 -11.96
CA LEU A 158 -4.05 -26.47 -11.55
C LEU A 158 -3.76 -25.45 -10.44
N ILE A 159 -4.45 -24.32 -10.44
CA ILE A 159 -4.37 -23.34 -9.35
C ILE A 159 -4.93 -23.97 -8.07
N ALA A 160 -6.10 -24.61 -8.13
CA ALA A 160 -6.71 -25.27 -6.97
C ALA A 160 -5.82 -26.39 -6.39
N ASP A 161 -5.19 -27.20 -7.25
CA ASP A 161 -4.32 -28.30 -6.84
C ASP A 161 -3.04 -27.85 -6.12
N LEU A 162 -2.62 -26.60 -6.30
CA LEU A 162 -1.47 -26.02 -5.59
C LEU A 162 -1.81 -25.56 -4.16
N GLY A 163 -3.03 -25.85 -3.68
CA GLY A 163 -3.50 -25.47 -2.33
C GLY A 163 -3.73 -23.96 -2.22
N MET A 164 -4.16 -23.36 -3.32
CA MET A 164 -4.23 -21.94 -3.57
C MET A 164 -5.69 -21.46 -3.71
#